data_AF-A0A538EL29-F1
#
_entry.id   AF-A0A538EL29-F1
#
_cell.length_a   1.000
_cell.length_b   1.000
_cell.length_c   1.000
_cell.angle_alpha   90.00
_cell.angle_beta   90.00
_cell.angle_gamma   90.00
#
_symmetry.space_group_name_H-M   'P 1'
#
loop_
_entity.id
_entity.type
_entity.pdbx_description
1 polymer ?
#
loop_
_entity_poly.entity_id
_entity_poly.type
_entity_poly.pdbx_seq_one_letter_code
_entity_poly.pdbx_strand_id
1 'polypeptide(L)'
;MYATNSASYTNTDYLEFDQTPSLTFVPPGATITSSSIALTFYETLAAGNVLCPDMMLYLSGTLTATATASGANCSSSTTAETTWTVDTTAIITTPAQADNTMLRVSAINSTSAAQLRVDYVKLTVTYSLS
;
A
#
# COMPACT_ATOMS: atom_id res chain seq x y z
N MET A 1 -41.10 25.43 8.08
CA MET A 1 -40.60 24.08 7.76
C MET A 1 -39.13 24.21 7.42
N TYR A 2 -38.21 23.67 8.22
CA TYR A 2 -36.79 23.63 7.89
C TYR A 2 -36.52 22.39 7.03
N ALA A 3 -35.92 22.58 5.87
CA ALA A 3 -35.49 21.48 5.03
C ALA A 3 -34.40 20.68 5.76
N THR A 4 -34.59 19.37 5.89
CA THR A 4 -33.57 18.42 6.29
C THR A 4 -32.52 18.36 5.19
N ASN A 5 -31.33 18.93 5.44
CA ASN A 5 -30.18 18.72 4.56
C ASN A 5 -29.55 17.38 4.89
N SER A 6 -29.86 16.36 4.09
CA SER A 6 -29.14 15.09 4.10
C SER A 6 -27.97 15.20 3.12
N ALA A 7 -26.75 15.29 3.62
CA ALA A 7 -25.54 15.15 2.81
C ALA A 7 -24.93 13.77 3.06
N SER A 8 -24.74 12.99 2.00
CA SER A 8 -23.93 11.77 2.04
C SER A 8 -22.81 11.88 1.03
N TYR A 9 -21.58 11.70 1.50
CA TYR A 9 -20.38 11.61 0.69
C TYR A 9 -19.80 10.20 0.89
N THR A 10 -19.76 9.43 -0.19
CA THR A 10 -19.10 8.13 -0.22
C THR A 10 -17.93 8.27 -1.16
N ASN A 11 -16.73 8.06 -0.62
CA ASN A 11 -15.49 8.05 -1.37
C ASN A 11 -14.92 6.63 -1.28
N THR A 12 -14.66 6.02 -2.44
CA THR A 12 -14.02 4.70 -2.58
C THR A 12 -12.66 4.83 -3.26
N ASP A 13 -11.96 5.94 -3.00
CA ASP A 13 -10.69 6.27 -3.62
C ASP A 13 -9.62 5.31 -3.12
N TYR A 14 -8.84 4.81 -4.07
CA TYR A 14 -7.62 4.06 -3.81
C TYR A 14 -6.55 4.53 -4.77
N LEU A 15 -5.31 4.47 -4.32
CA LEU A 15 -4.16 4.77 -5.15
C LEU A 15 -3.62 3.46 -5.70
N GLU A 16 -3.59 3.36 -7.03
CA GLU A 16 -2.99 2.23 -7.73
C GLU A 16 -1.57 2.60 -8.17
N PHE A 17 -0.62 1.74 -7.85
CA PHE A 17 0.78 1.85 -8.25
C PHE A 17 1.10 0.68 -9.17
N ASP A 18 1.34 1.00 -10.44
CA ASP A 18 1.74 0.04 -11.47
C ASP A 18 3.22 0.23 -11.81
N GLN A 19 3.98 -0.85 -11.70
CA GLN A 19 5.34 -0.91 -12.22
C GLN A 19 5.26 -1.30 -13.70
N THR A 20 5.10 -0.32 -14.60
CA THR A 20 5.06 -0.60 -16.04
C THR A 20 6.43 -1.17 -16.50
N PRO A 21 6.44 -2.36 -17.14
CA PRO A 21 7.63 -3.21 -17.30
C PRO A 21 8.48 -2.80 -18.51
N SER A 22 8.91 -1.53 -18.58
CA SER A 22 9.88 -1.14 -19.61
C SER A 22 11.31 -1.63 -19.31
N LEU A 23 11.56 -2.07 -18.07
CA LEU A 23 12.84 -2.62 -17.61
C LEU A 23 12.58 -3.87 -16.78
N THR A 24 13.05 -5.02 -17.25
CA THR A 24 13.18 -6.24 -16.43
C THR A 24 14.10 -5.92 -15.26
N PHE A 25 13.54 -5.75 -14.05
CA PHE A 25 14.32 -5.26 -12.91
C PHE A 25 15.10 -6.39 -12.22
N VAL A 26 14.62 -7.63 -12.38
CA VAL A 26 15.27 -8.84 -11.88
C VAL A 26 15.65 -9.72 -13.09
N PRO A 27 16.95 -10.04 -13.30
CA PRO A 27 17.38 -10.82 -14.46
C PRO A 27 16.70 -12.19 -14.56
N PRO A 28 16.36 -12.67 -15.78
CA PRO A 28 15.89 -14.04 -15.97
C PRO A 28 16.88 -15.06 -15.38
N GLY A 29 16.35 -16.08 -14.70
CA GLY A 29 17.15 -17.11 -14.04
C GLY A 29 17.63 -16.74 -12.62
N ALA A 30 17.39 -15.52 -12.15
CA ALA A 30 17.68 -15.16 -10.78
C ALA A 30 16.74 -15.86 -9.78
N THR A 31 17.29 -16.30 -8.65
CA THR A 31 16.51 -16.81 -7.52
C THR A 31 16.27 -15.68 -6.54
N ILE A 32 15.00 -15.31 -6.32
CA ILE A 32 14.64 -14.32 -5.30
C ILE A 32 14.89 -14.91 -3.92
N THR A 33 15.64 -14.18 -3.08
CA THR A 33 15.97 -14.57 -1.71
C THR A 33 15.17 -13.80 -0.68
N SER A 34 14.76 -12.57 -1.00
CA SER A 34 13.85 -11.78 -0.17
C SER A 34 13.16 -10.69 -0.99
N SER A 35 11.98 -10.29 -0.55
CA SER A 35 11.30 -9.12 -1.10
C SER A 35 10.46 -8.41 -0.04
N SER A 36 10.32 -7.10 -0.20
CA SER A 36 9.47 -6.29 0.70
C SER A 36 8.90 -5.09 -0.03
N ILE A 37 7.72 -4.66 0.40
CA ILE A 37 7.08 -3.44 -0.07
C ILE A 37 6.99 -2.46 1.09
N ALA A 38 7.55 -1.27 0.91
CA ALA A 38 7.47 -0.17 1.86
C ALA A 38 6.51 0.91 1.34
N LEU A 39 5.57 1.30 2.20
CA LEU A 39 4.67 2.44 2.01
C LEU A 39 5.12 3.57 2.92
N THR A 40 5.48 4.71 2.33
CA THR A 40 5.75 5.95 3.06
C THR A 40 4.55 6.88 2.90
N PHE A 41 3.98 7.32 4.03
CA PHE A 41 2.74 8.07 4.07
C PHE A 41 2.70 9.05 5.24
N TYR A 42 1.80 10.02 5.16
CA TYR A 42 1.46 10.92 6.25
C TYR A 42 -0.04 11.12 6.30
N GLU A 43 -0.55 11.45 7.48
CA GLU A 43 -1.98 11.57 7.72
C GLU A 43 -2.35 13.01 8.03
N THR A 44 -3.45 13.49 7.45
CA THR A 44 -3.89 14.87 7.66
C THR A 44 -4.88 14.94 8.82
N LEU A 45 -4.63 15.87 9.74
CA LEU A 45 -5.25 15.96 11.05
C LEU A 45 -6.77 16.21 11.02
N ALA A 46 -7.50 15.30 11.64
CA ALA A 46 -8.50 15.66 12.63
C ALA A 46 -8.19 14.87 13.91
N ALA A 47 -7.90 15.58 15.00
CA ALA A 47 -7.47 14.97 16.26
C ALA A 47 -8.49 13.93 16.77
N GLY A 48 -8.00 12.82 17.33
CA GLY A 48 -8.84 11.75 17.88
C GLY A 48 -9.29 10.68 16.88
N ASN A 49 -8.81 10.75 15.63
CA ASN A 49 -9.09 9.73 14.62
C ASN A 49 -7.93 8.75 14.47
N VAL A 50 -8.29 7.53 14.07
CA VAL A 50 -7.36 6.46 13.72
C VAL A 50 -7.54 6.19 12.23
N LEU A 51 -6.44 6.24 11.50
CA LEU A 51 -6.37 5.79 10.12
C LEU A 51 -5.36 4.64 10.09
N CYS A 52 -5.68 3.58 9.37
CA CYS A 52 -4.75 2.48 9.15
C CYS A 52 -4.62 2.26 7.65
N PRO A 53 -3.40 2.31 7.08
CA PRO A 53 -3.23 1.94 5.69
C PRO A 53 -3.46 0.44 5.49
N ASP A 54 -4.11 0.10 4.38
CA ASP A 54 -4.31 -1.25 3.88
C ASP A 54 -3.69 -1.33 2.49
N MET A 55 -2.88 -2.37 2.27
CA MET A 55 -2.19 -2.64 1.01
C MET A 55 -2.68 -3.95 0.42
N MET A 56 -3.24 -3.87 -0.78
CA MET A 56 -3.64 -5.02 -1.58
C MET A 56 -2.63 -5.22 -2.70
N LEU A 57 -1.98 -6.38 -2.70
CA LEU A 57 -0.94 -6.76 -3.67
C LEU A 57 -1.56 -7.60 -4.78
N TYR A 58 -1.35 -7.16 -6.02
CA TYR A 58 -1.77 -7.85 -7.23
C TYR A 58 -0.56 -8.29 -8.02
N LEU A 59 -0.60 -9.52 -8.54
CA LEU A 59 0.37 -10.03 -9.52
C LEU A 59 -0.36 -10.23 -10.83
N SER A 60 0.05 -9.51 -11.88
CA SER A 60 -0.60 -9.55 -13.20
C SER A 60 -2.13 -9.33 -13.10
N GLY A 61 -2.55 -8.37 -12.28
CA GLY A 61 -3.97 -8.03 -12.06
C GLY A 61 -4.75 -8.98 -11.13
N THR A 62 -4.13 -10.03 -10.59
CA THR A 62 -4.79 -10.95 -9.63
C THR A 62 -4.42 -10.62 -8.20
N LEU A 63 -5.41 -10.36 -7.34
CA LEU A 63 -5.19 -10.14 -5.92
C LEU A 63 -4.55 -11.38 -5.29
N THR A 64 -3.35 -11.20 -4.75
CA THR A 64 -2.54 -12.29 -4.18
C THR A 64 -2.42 -12.18 -2.66
N ALA A 65 -2.40 -10.95 -2.12
CA ALA A 65 -2.38 -10.74 -0.68
C ALA A 65 -3.00 -9.40 -0.29
N THR A 66 -3.49 -9.34 0.95
CA THR A 66 -3.83 -8.09 1.63
C THR A 66 -3.02 -8.01 2.91
N ALA A 67 -2.33 -6.91 3.10
CA ALA A 67 -1.69 -6.56 4.35
C ALA A 67 -2.43 -5.35 4.92
N THR A 68 -2.75 -5.41 6.20
CA THR A 68 -3.36 -4.31 6.94
C THR A 68 -2.37 -3.83 8.00
N ALA A 69 -2.13 -2.51 8.06
CA ALA A 69 -1.25 -1.96 9.07
C ALA A 69 -1.82 -2.17 10.47
N SER A 70 -0.94 -2.37 11.45
CA SER A 70 -1.30 -2.58 12.84
C SER A 70 -0.31 -1.86 13.79
N GLY A 71 -0.62 -1.87 15.08
CA GLY A 71 0.23 -1.25 16.09
C GLY A 71 0.30 0.28 15.92
N ALA A 72 1.51 0.84 15.97
CA ALA A 72 1.73 2.29 15.89
C ALA A 72 1.07 2.91 14.65
N ASN A 73 1.15 2.23 13.50
CA ASN A 73 0.60 2.64 12.20
C ASN A 73 -0.93 2.54 12.12
N CYS A 74 -1.60 2.14 13.21
CA CYS A 74 -3.05 1.99 13.32
C CYS A 74 -3.54 2.37 14.72
N SER A 75 -2.76 3.18 15.46
CA SER A 75 -3.06 3.53 16.86
C SER A 75 -3.54 4.98 17.03
N SER A 76 -3.10 5.88 16.15
CA SER A 76 -3.49 7.28 16.14
C SER A 76 -3.01 7.96 14.87
N SER A 77 -3.77 8.91 14.35
CA SER A 77 -3.32 9.67 13.20
C SER A 77 -2.19 10.65 13.51
N THR A 78 -1.15 10.65 12.68
CA THR A 78 0.02 11.52 12.81
C THR A 78 0.30 12.30 11.52
N THR A 79 0.68 13.57 11.66
CA THR A 79 1.18 14.37 10.53
C THR A 79 2.64 14.08 10.19
N ALA A 80 3.33 13.30 11.04
CA ALA A 80 4.68 12.86 10.74
C ALA A 80 4.65 11.80 9.63
N GLU A 81 5.60 11.94 8.72
CA GLU A 81 5.86 10.90 7.74
C GLU A 81 6.23 9.59 8.45
N THR A 82 5.57 8.52 8.03
CA THR A 82 5.72 7.19 8.61
C THR A 82 5.91 6.19 7.48
N THR A 83 6.79 5.20 7.71
CA THR A 83 7.01 4.10 6.78
C THR A 83 6.52 2.80 7.39
N TRP A 84 5.68 2.08 6.65
CA TRP A 84 5.25 0.74 6.97
C TRP A 84 5.75 -0.25 5.91
N THR A 85 6.42 -1.30 6.35
CA THR A 85 7.01 -2.32 5.47
C THR A 85 6.29 -3.66 5.64
N VAL A 86 6.00 -4.29 4.52
CA VAL A 86 5.42 -5.63 4.43
C VAL A 86 6.40 -6.56 3.74
N ASP A 87 6.71 -7.69 4.39
CA ASP A 87 7.46 -8.77 3.79
C ASP A 87 6.60 -9.47 2.74
N THR A 88 7.14 -9.64 1.54
CA THR A 88 6.47 -10.26 0.39
C THR A 88 7.23 -11.47 -0.13
N THR A 89 8.24 -11.95 0.59
CA THR A 89 9.15 -13.02 0.13
C THR A 89 8.40 -14.31 -0.23
N ALA A 90 7.33 -14.63 0.49
CA ALA A 90 6.49 -15.81 0.19
C ALA A 90 5.56 -15.64 -1.01
N ILE A 91 5.42 -14.41 -1.53
CA ILE A 91 4.48 -14.05 -2.60
C ILE A 91 5.25 -13.78 -3.91
N ILE A 92 6.32 -12.99 -3.84
CA ILE A 92 7.17 -12.63 -4.97
C ILE A 92 8.37 -13.58 -4.97
N THR A 93 8.21 -14.72 -5.64
CA THR A 93 9.21 -15.82 -5.64
C THR A 93 9.97 -15.94 -6.95
N THR A 94 9.50 -15.27 -8.01
CA THR A 94 10.10 -15.31 -9.35
C THR A 94 10.31 -13.91 -9.92
N PRO A 95 11.30 -13.72 -10.81
CA PRO A 95 11.52 -12.45 -11.52
C PRO A 95 10.26 -11.92 -12.21
N ALA A 96 9.50 -12.79 -12.88
CA ALA A 96 8.27 -12.41 -13.56
C ALA A 96 7.19 -11.84 -12.62
N GLN A 97 7.12 -12.33 -11.37
CA GLN A 97 6.20 -11.77 -10.37
C GLN A 97 6.66 -10.38 -9.91
N ALA A 98 7.97 -10.17 -9.74
CA ALA A 98 8.50 -8.85 -9.39
C ALA A 98 8.19 -7.82 -10.48
N ASP A 99 8.36 -8.19 -11.75
CA ASP A 99 8.10 -7.30 -12.91
C ASP A 99 6.61 -7.01 -13.15
N ASN A 100 5.69 -7.78 -12.54
CA ASN A 100 4.23 -7.63 -12.71
C ASN A 100 3.52 -7.33 -11.38
N THR A 101 4.23 -6.69 -10.45
CA THR A 101 3.68 -6.29 -9.16
C THR A 101 2.89 -4.99 -9.29
N MET A 102 1.63 -5.02 -8.88
CA MET A 102 0.75 -3.86 -8.78
C MET A 102 0.23 -3.74 -7.35
N LEU A 103 0.01 -2.51 -6.88
CA LEU A 103 -0.43 -2.26 -5.52
C LEU A 103 -1.63 -1.33 -5.50
N ARG A 104 -2.59 -1.66 -4.64
CA ARG A 104 -3.66 -0.75 -4.26
C ARG A 104 -3.49 -0.38 -2.79
N VAL A 105 -3.51 0.92 -2.50
CA VAL A 105 -3.43 1.45 -1.14
C VAL A 105 -4.75 2.15 -0.79
N SER A 106 -5.27 1.84 0.40
CA SER A 106 -6.48 2.47 0.93
C SER A 106 -6.34 2.78 2.42
N ALA A 107 -7.09 3.76 2.91
CA ALA A 107 -7.29 3.98 4.32
C ALA A 107 -8.47 3.12 4.82
N ILE A 108 -8.26 2.36 5.89
CA ILE A 108 -9.35 1.70 6.61
C ILE A 108 -9.60 2.41 7.95
N ASN A 109 -10.84 2.30 8.43
CA ASN A 109 -11.30 2.87 9.70
C ASN A 109 -11.20 4.39 9.86
N SER A 110 -11.00 5.14 8.76
CA SER A 110 -11.03 6.60 8.81
C SER A 110 -12.45 7.09 9.10
N THR A 111 -12.65 7.81 10.20
CA THR A 111 -13.75 8.77 10.24
C THR A 111 -13.50 9.83 9.16
N SER A 112 -14.55 10.48 8.66
CA SER A 112 -14.57 11.33 7.45
C SER A 112 -13.58 12.50 7.40
N ALA A 113 -12.79 12.74 8.44
CA ALA A 113 -11.88 13.87 8.55
C ALA A 113 -10.39 13.49 8.48
N ALA A 114 -10.03 12.20 8.54
CA ALA A 114 -8.64 11.76 8.34
C ALA A 114 -8.36 11.50 6.85
N GLN A 115 -7.25 12.03 6.34
CA GLN A 115 -6.82 11.84 4.95
C GLN A 115 -5.48 11.11 4.91
N LEU A 116 -5.41 10.00 4.18
CA LEU A 116 -4.17 9.31 3.84
C LEU A 116 -3.51 10.02 2.66
N ARG A 117 -2.24 10.40 2.81
CA ARG A 117 -1.42 10.90 1.72
C ARG A 117 -0.21 9.99 1.58
N VAL A 118 -0.11 9.34 0.42
CA VAL A 118 1.03 8.48 0.09
C VAL A 118 2.09 9.35 -0.58
N ASP A 119 3.31 9.31 -0.04
CA ASP A 119 4.46 10.00 -0.66
C ASP A 119 5.05 9.11 -1.76
N TYR A 120 5.55 7.93 -1.40
CA TYR A 120 6.01 6.94 -2.36
C TYR A 120 5.86 5.51 -1.85
N VAL A 121 5.92 4.59 -2.81
CA VAL A 121 5.90 3.14 -2.60
C VAL A 121 7.20 2.56 -3.16
N LYS A 122 7.85 1.68 -2.41
CA LYS A 122 9.10 1.03 -2.82
C LYS A 122 8.99 -0.48 -2.73
N LEU A 123 9.08 -1.16 -3.87
CA LEU A 123 9.39 -2.58 -3.94
C LEU A 123 10.91 -2.77 -3.83
N THR A 124 11.35 -3.61 -2.91
CA THR A 124 12.74 -4.05 -2.78
C THR A 124 12.78 -5.56 -3.02
N VAL A 125 13.66 -6.01 -3.93
CA VAL A 125 13.88 -7.44 -4.23
C VAL A 125 15.38 -7.72 -4.10
N THR A 126 15.72 -8.74 -3.33
CA THR A 126 17.08 -9.31 -3.27
C THR A 126 17.07 -10.65 -3.98
N TYR A 127 18.07 -10.88 -4.81
CA TYR A 127 18.18 -12.11 -5.59
C TYR A 127 19.63 -12.60 -5.68
N SER A 128 19.78 -13.85 -6.06
CA SER A 128 21.06 -14.48 -6.39
C SER A 128 21.07 -14.97 -7.83
N LEU A 129 22.25 -14.94 -8.44
CA LEU A 129 22.54 -15.53 -9.74
C LEU A 129 23.54 -16.68 -9.50
N SER A 130 23.20 -17.86 -9.98
CA SER A 130 24.07 -19.04 -9.99
C SER A 130 24.83 -19.15 -11.30
#